data_AF-V2WM46-F1
#
_entry.id   AF-V2WM46-F1
#
_cell.length_a   1.000
_cell.length_b   1.000
_cell.length_c   1.000
_cell.angle_alpha   90.00
_cell.angle_beta   90.00
_cell.angle_gamma   90.00
#
_symmetry.space_group_name_H-M   'P 1'
#
loop_
_entity.id
_entity.type
_entity.pdbx_description
1 polymer ?
#
loop_
_entity_poly.entity_id
_entity_poly.type
_entity_poly.pdbx_seq_one_letter_code
_entity_poly.pdbx_strand_id
1 'polypeptide(L)'
;MTVWCLAHAIHLAVQAFLLELKAADKENFDEDIIESANEWSEMRSESIAVEDRSMAEMLDEELLREQENDGIDMKVVVQKICQISKLTHSTPQQSKEFKRTISIVNAVADDGNKLCLLNLILDIVTQWNSTYFMVKCAHELQTAVDKLCIRNKLYQKYKISKEEWELVKVVADFLEVFQNASEKMSSSSFPTLSASLLVYVKLINAVKEFMRSKTARKHWNLYSGLHTCKAKLEKYFDKLMEESEYYYAAAVLVS
;
A
#
# COMPACT_ATOMS: atom_id res chain seq x y z
N MET A 1 -9.76 -19.56 21.16
CA MET A 1 -9.30 -18.15 21.18
C MET A 1 -8.18 -18.02 20.16
N THR A 2 -8.47 -17.52 18.97
CA THR A 2 -7.41 -17.11 18.03
C THR A 2 -6.91 -15.75 18.49
N VAL A 3 -5.73 -15.67 19.10
CA VAL A 3 -5.07 -14.39 19.31
C VAL A 3 -4.75 -13.83 17.93
N TRP A 4 -5.43 -12.75 17.57
CA TRP A 4 -5.27 -12.10 16.28
C TRP A 4 -3.93 -11.39 16.27
N CYS A 5 -2.96 -11.93 15.55
CA CYS A 5 -1.60 -11.39 15.54
C CYS A 5 -1.55 -10.02 14.84
N LEU A 6 -0.66 -9.13 15.28
CA LEU A 6 -0.44 -7.83 14.65
C LEU A 6 -0.18 -7.93 13.13
N ALA A 7 0.49 -9.00 12.68
CA ALA A 7 0.70 -9.25 11.25
C ALA A 7 -0.63 -9.35 10.47
N HIS A 8 -1.66 -9.94 11.07
CA HIS A 8 -2.98 -10.04 10.47
C HIS A 8 -3.70 -8.69 10.42
N ALA A 9 -3.60 -7.88 11.47
CA ALA A 9 -4.16 -6.52 11.45
C ALA A 9 -3.46 -5.62 10.44
N ILE A 10 -2.13 -5.69 10.33
CA ILE A 10 -1.37 -5.00 9.29
C ILE A 10 -1.88 -5.42 7.90
N HIS A 11 -1.98 -6.73 7.65
CA HIS A 11 -2.46 -7.24 6.36
C HIS A 11 -3.83 -6.66 5.99
N LEU A 12 -4.80 -6.72 6.90
CA LEU A 12 -6.15 -6.21 6.64
C LEU A 12 -6.22 -4.69 6.48
N ALA A 13 -5.45 -3.94 7.28
CA ALA A 13 -5.41 -2.48 7.18
C ALA A 13 -4.79 -2.01 5.86
N VAL A 14 -3.68 -2.63 5.45
CA VAL A 14 -3.01 -2.30 4.18
C VAL A 14 -3.83 -2.76 2.98
N GLN A 15 -4.47 -3.92 3.06
CA GLN A 15 -5.35 -4.37 1.99
C GLN A 15 -6.55 -3.44 1.81
N ALA A 16 -7.15 -2.96 2.90
CA ALA A 16 -8.25 -1.98 2.83
C ALA A 16 -7.79 -0.65 2.22
N PHE A 17 -6.59 -0.17 2.58
CA PHE A 17 -5.95 0.97 1.90
C PHE A 17 -5.80 0.73 0.40
N LEU A 18 -5.21 -0.40 0.02
CA LEU A 18 -4.93 -0.71 -1.38
C LEU A 18 -6.19 -0.92 -2.22
N LEU A 19 -7.31 -1.36 -1.63
CA LEU A 19 -8.57 -1.50 -2.35
C LEU A 19 -9.10 -0.14 -2.82
N GLU A 20 -9.03 0.89 -1.99
CA GLU A 20 -9.37 2.27 -2.38
C GLU A 20 -8.44 2.80 -3.48
N LEU A 21 -7.17 2.39 -3.46
CA LEU A 21 -6.19 2.75 -4.47
C LEU A 21 -6.26 1.90 -5.75
N LYS A 22 -6.89 0.73 -5.73
CA LYS A 22 -6.93 -0.20 -6.87
C LYS A 22 -8.31 -0.35 -7.50
N ALA A 23 -9.38 0.09 -6.82
CA ALA A 23 -10.79 -0.20 -7.04
C ALA A 23 -11.07 -0.78 -8.44
N ALA A 24 -11.15 -2.11 -8.54
CA ALA A 24 -11.10 -2.86 -9.79
C ALA A 24 -12.11 -2.37 -10.85
N ASP A 25 -11.67 -2.30 -12.10
CA ASP A 25 -12.57 -2.55 -13.21
C ASP A 25 -12.74 -4.08 -13.27
N LYS A 26 -13.95 -4.55 -12.96
CA LYS A 26 -14.33 -5.97 -12.88
C LYS A 26 -14.28 -6.73 -14.22
N GLU A 27 -13.79 -6.11 -15.30
CA GLU A 27 -14.02 -6.64 -16.67
C GLU A 27 -12.90 -7.52 -17.23
N ASN A 28 -11.95 -8.00 -16.42
CA ASN A 28 -10.96 -8.97 -16.92
C ASN A 28 -10.29 -9.79 -15.80
N PHE A 29 -11.09 -10.43 -14.96
CA PHE A 29 -10.59 -11.28 -13.89
C PHE A 29 -11.36 -12.60 -13.87
N ASP A 30 -10.63 -13.71 -13.84
CA ASP A 30 -11.19 -15.03 -13.56
C ASP A 30 -11.93 -14.97 -12.21
N GLU A 31 -13.26 -15.14 -12.25
CA GLU A 31 -14.17 -15.06 -11.10
C GLU A 31 -13.76 -16.03 -9.97
N ASP A 32 -13.08 -17.12 -10.30
CA ASP A 32 -12.65 -18.17 -9.37
C ASP A 32 -11.61 -17.70 -8.33
N ILE A 33 -10.78 -16.68 -8.64
CA ILE A 33 -9.76 -16.19 -7.69
C ILE A 33 -10.40 -15.24 -6.66
N ILE A 34 -11.43 -14.50 -7.07
CA ILE A 34 -12.14 -13.53 -6.23
C ILE A 34 -13.00 -14.24 -5.18
N GLU A 35 -13.65 -15.35 -5.54
CA GLU A 35 -14.46 -16.14 -4.59
C GLU A 35 -13.63 -16.65 -3.41
N SER A 36 -12.41 -17.13 -3.64
CA SER A 36 -11.53 -17.59 -2.55
C SER A 36 -11.06 -16.45 -1.63
N ALA A 37 -10.92 -15.23 -2.14
CA ALA A 37 -10.52 -14.07 -1.33
C ALA A 37 -11.74 -13.44 -0.60
N ASN A 38 -12.92 -13.54 -1.21
CA ASN A 38 -14.18 -13.07 -0.65
C ASN A 38 -14.73 -14.02 0.42
N GLU A 39 -14.63 -15.34 0.25
CA GLU A 39 -15.03 -16.32 1.29
C GLU A 39 -14.29 -16.10 2.62
N TRP A 40 -13.02 -15.67 2.57
CA TRP A 40 -12.24 -15.34 3.77
C TRP A 40 -12.56 -13.96 4.37
N SER A 41 -13.16 -13.06 3.58
CA SER A 41 -13.49 -11.68 3.95
C SER A 41 -14.95 -11.52 4.42
N GLU A 42 -15.89 -12.22 3.79
CA GLU A 42 -17.34 -12.15 4.07
C GLU A 42 -17.71 -12.86 5.38
N MET A 43 -17.05 -13.98 5.72
CA MET A 43 -17.32 -14.75 6.95
C MET A 43 -16.98 -13.98 8.25
N ARG A 44 -16.44 -12.76 8.15
CA ARG A 44 -15.98 -11.94 9.28
C ARG A 44 -16.54 -10.51 9.28
N SER A 45 -17.35 -10.17 8.27
CA SER A 45 -17.87 -8.82 8.05
C SER A 45 -19.26 -8.58 8.68
N GLU A 46 -19.96 -9.62 9.12
CA GLU A 46 -21.20 -9.49 9.91
C GLU A 46 -20.89 -9.17 11.38
N SER A 47 -20.61 -7.90 11.69
CA SER A 47 -20.84 -7.25 13.00
C SER A 47 -20.19 -5.86 12.99
N ILE A 48 -20.83 -4.92 12.31
CA ILE A 48 -20.58 -3.48 12.50
C ILE A 48 -21.94 -2.82 12.67
N ALA A 49 -22.44 -2.83 13.90
CA ALA A 49 -23.43 -1.85 14.31
C ALA A 49 -22.71 -0.50 14.43
N VAL A 50 -23.16 0.44 13.61
CA VAL A 50 -22.81 1.86 13.62
C VAL A 50 -23.36 2.46 14.90
N GLU A 51 -22.52 3.12 15.71
CA GLU A 51 -22.82 4.31 16.53
C GLU A 51 -21.73 4.53 17.59
N ASP A 52 -20.71 5.33 17.28
CA ASP A 52 -20.28 6.43 18.17
C ASP A 52 -19.38 7.39 17.38
N ARG A 53 -19.87 8.61 17.09
CA ARG A 53 -19.18 9.57 16.21
C ARG A 53 -18.29 10.51 17.03
N SER A 54 -16.97 10.39 16.90
CA SER A 54 -15.97 11.10 17.72
C SER A 54 -15.63 12.51 17.21
N MET A 55 -15.22 13.42 18.11
CA MET A 55 -14.69 14.76 17.77
C MET A 55 -13.50 14.72 16.79
N ALA A 56 -12.71 13.65 16.81
CA ALA A 56 -11.62 13.44 15.85
C ALA A 56 -12.15 13.14 14.44
N GLU A 57 -13.30 12.45 14.33
CA GLU A 57 -13.96 12.17 13.05
C GLU A 57 -14.60 13.43 12.46
N MET A 58 -15.12 14.33 13.30
CA MET A 58 -15.61 15.64 12.85
C MET A 58 -14.49 16.53 12.29
N LEU A 59 -13.30 16.50 12.90
CA LEU A 59 -12.11 17.21 12.40
C LEU A 59 -11.59 16.59 11.09
N ASP A 60 -11.61 15.25 10.98
CA ASP A 60 -11.28 14.56 9.73
C ASP A 60 -12.32 14.88 8.61
N GLU A 61 -13.61 15.07 8.97
CA GLU A 61 -14.69 15.47 8.04
C GLU A 61 -14.62 16.94 7.59
N GLU A 62 -14.18 17.85 8.45
CA GLU A 62 -13.97 19.26 8.07
C GLU A 62 -12.75 19.39 7.14
N LEU A 63 -11.67 18.64 7.40
CA LEU A 63 -10.51 18.53 6.52
C LEU A 63 -10.85 17.91 5.14
N LEU A 64 -11.87 17.06 5.07
CA LEU A 64 -12.38 16.52 3.81
C LEU A 64 -13.06 17.59 2.93
N ARG A 65 -13.53 18.71 3.49
CA ARG A 65 -14.24 19.75 2.74
C ARG A 65 -13.31 20.74 2.03
N GLU A 66 -12.04 20.81 2.42
CA GLU A 66 -11.02 21.71 1.84
C GLU A 66 -10.19 21.08 0.71
N GLN A 67 -10.60 19.94 0.14
CA GLN A 67 -9.77 19.24 -0.84
C GLN A 67 -9.71 19.94 -2.21
N GLU A 68 -8.50 20.36 -2.61
CA GLU A 68 -8.15 20.61 -4.01
C GLU A 68 -7.85 19.27 -4.69
N ASN A 69 -8.79 18.75 -5.47
CA ASN A 69 -8.53 17.61 -6.34
C ASN A 69 -7.71 18.07 -7.55
N ASP A 70 -6.44 17.67 -7.61
CA ASP A 70 -5.56 18.00 -8.73
C ASP A 70 -5.79 17.17 -9.99
N GLY A 71 -6.77 16.26 -9.94
CA GLY A 71 -7.21 15.43 -11.06
C GLY A 71 -6.34 14.18 -11.28
N ILE A 72 -5.31 13.94 -10.47
CA ILE A 72 -4.51 12.71 -10.58
C ILE A 72 -5.17 11.60 -9.77
N ASP A 73 -5.70 10.61 -10.48
CA ASP A 73 -6.26 9.41 -9.88
C ASP A 73 -5.18 8.34 -9.66
N MET A 74 -4.84 8.08 -8.39
CA MET A 74 -3.84 7.08 -8.01
C MET A 74 -4.19 5.68 -8.53
N LYS A 75 -5.49 5.36 -8.70
CA LYS A 75 -5.92 4.10 -9.30
C LYS A 75 -5.37 3.94 -10.70
N VAL A 76 -5.48 4.99 -11.52
CA VAL A 76 -4.97 4.99 -12.89
C VAL A 76 -3.45 4.81 -12.88
N VAL A 77 -2.75 5.46 -11.96
CA VAL A 77 -1.28 5.36 -11.83
C VAL A 77 -0.84 3.93 -11.48
N VAL A 78 -1.46 3.31 -10.48
CA VAL A 78 -1.16 1.91 -10.10
C VAL A 78 -1.48 0.94 -11.23
N GLN A 79 -2.59 1.17 -11.95
CA GLN A 79 -2.94 0.38 -13.14
C GLN A 79 -1.88 0.51 -14.24
N LYS A 80 -1.39 1.72 -14.54
CA LYS A 80 -0.29 1.92 -15.52
C LYS A 80 0.93 1.09 -15.14
N ILE A 81 1.38 1.15 -13.88
CA ILE A 81 2.53 0.36 -13.40
C ILE A 81 2.28 -1.14 -13.55
N CYS A 82 1.11 -1.61 -13.13
CA CYS A 82 0.72 -3.01 -13.25
C CYS A 82 0.75 -3.49 -14.71
N GLN A 83 0.23 -2.69 -15.63
CA GLN A 83 0.22 -3.01 -17.06
C GLN A 83 1.62 -3.01 -17.67
N ILE A 84 2.48 -2.06 -17.32
CA ILE A 84 3.89 -2.05 -17.75
C ILE A 84 4.58 -3.31 -17.24
N SER A 85 4.43 -3.63 -15.95
CA SER A 85 5.01 -4.84 -15.36
C SER A 85 4.56 -6.10 -16.11
N LYS A 86 3.24 -6.28 -16.30
CA LYS A 86 2.67 -7.39 -17.09
C LYS A 86 3.25 -7.49 -18.49
N LEU A 87 3.34 -6.36 -19.21
CA LEU A 87 3.90 -6.34 -20.57
C LEU A 87 5.37 -6.73 -20.59
N THR A 88 6.19 -6.24 -19.65
CA THR A 88 7.61 -6.61 -19.58
C THR A 88 7.84 -8.12 -19.34
N HIS A 89 6.87 -8.81 -18.74
CA HIS A 89 6.91 -10.27 -18.52
C HIS A 89 6.13 -11.09 -19.55
N SER A 90 5.35 -10.45 -20.41
CA SER A 90 4.45 -11.14 -21.34
C SER A 90 5.17 -12.06 -22.34
N THR A 91 6.37 -11.67 -22.80
CA THR A 91 7.20 -12.49 -23.69
C THR A 91 8.69 -12.37 -23.38
N PRO A 92 9.51 -13.38 -23.76
CA PRO A 92 10.97 -13.29 -23.61
C PRO A 92 11.57 -12.06 -24.31
N GLN A 93 10.97 -11.63 -25.42
CA GLN A 93 11.40 -10.45 -26.17
C GLN A 93 11.17 -9.18 -25.36
N GLN A 94 10.00 -9.02 -24.73
CA GLN A 94 9.69 -7.85 -23.89
C GLN A 94 10.60 -7.77 -22.67
N SER A 95 10.83 -8.89 -22.00
CA SER A 95 11.76 -8.99 -20.86
C SER A 95 13.19 -8.60 -21.27
N LYS A 96 13.65 -9.10 -22.42
CA LYS A 96 14.98 -8.76 -22.96
C LYS A 96 15.07 -7.29 -23.37
N GLU A 97 14.01 -6.71 -23.93
CA GLU A 97 13.95 -5.30 -24.30
C GLU A 97 14.03 -4.39 -23.07
N PHE A 98 13.31 -4.73 -22.00
CA PHE A 98 13.38 -3.98 -20.75
C PHE A 98 14.78 -4.03 -20.14
N LYS A 99 15.38 -5.23 -20.02
CA LYS A 99 16.77 -5.38 -19.54
C LYS A 99 17.78 -4.60 -20.38
N ARG A 100 17.63 -4.58 -21.71
CA ARG A 100 18.47 -3.74 -22.59
C ARG A 100 18.29 -2.26 -22.29
N THR A 101 17.07 -1.81 -22.01
CA THR A 101 16.80 -0.43 -21.63
C THR A 101 17.48 -0.06 -20.31
N ILE A 102 17.44 -0.96 -19.31
CA ILE A 102 18.20 -0.79 -18.05
C ILE A 102 19.70 -0.71 -18.33
N SER A 103 20.26 -1.58 -19.18
CA SER A 103 21.69 -1.53 -19.54
C SER A 103 22.08 -0.22 -20.21
N ILE A 104 21.23 0.34 -21.08
CA ILE A 104 21.46 1.65 -21.71
C ILE A 104 21.41 2.77 -20.68
N VAL A 105 20.51 2.71 -19.70
CA VAL A 105 20.46 3.67 -18.59
C VAL A 105 21.74 3.59 -17.75
N ASN A 106 22.16 2.38 -17.38
CA ASN A 106 23.36 2.17 -16.56
C ASN A 106 24.65 2.57 -17.26
N ALA A 107 24.71 2.53 -18.60
CA ALA A 107 25.88 2.95 -19.37
C ALA A 107 26.12 4.47 -19.31
N VAL A 108 25.09 5.26 -18.98
CA VAL A 108 25.17 6.73 -18.86
C VAL A 108 25.00 7.22 -17.43
N ALA A 109 24.85 6.31 -16.46
CA ALA A 109 24.65 6.63 -15.05
C ALA A 109 25.98 6.58 -14.30
N ASP A 110 26.16 7.50 -13.36
CA ASP A 110 27.24 7.43 -12.36
C ASP A 110 27.05 6.20 -11.46
N ASP A 111 28.12 5.74 -10.81
CA ASP A 111 28.10 4.50 -10.01
C ASP A 111 27.01 4.47 -8.92
N GLY A 112 26.65 5.63 -8.36
CA GLY A 112 25.58 5.75 -7.35
C GLY A 112 24.15 5.68 -7.90
N ASN A 113 23.96 5.76 -9.21
CA ASN A 113 22.64 5.80 -9.87
C ASN A 113 22.37 4.58 -10.76
N LYS A 114 23.21 3.54 -10.67
CA LYS A 114 23.02 2.31 -11.44
C LYS A 114 21.80 1.55 -10.96
N LEU A 115 20.95 1.20 -11.91
CA LEU A 115 19.74 0.41 -11.70
C LEU A 115 20.08 -1.08 -11.62
N CYS A 116 19.35 -1.81 -10.79
CA CYS A 116 19.41 -3.27 -10.78
C CYS A 116 18.93 -3.84 -12.13
N LEU A 117 19.63 -4.86 -12.66
CA LEU A 117 19.22 -5.57 -13.89
C LEU A 117 18.03 -6.54 -13.69
N LEU A 118 17.23 -6.30 -12.65
CA LEU A 118 16.03 -7.06 -12.33
C LEU A 118 14.86 -6.54 -13.17
N ASN A 119 13.93 -7.44 -13.50
CA ASN A 119 12.67 -7.01 -14.12
C ASN A 119 11.78 -6.33 -13.08
N LEU A 120 10.74 -5.63 -13.54
CA LEU A 120 9.65 -5.16 -12.68
C LEU A 120 9.02 -6.32 -11.92
N ILE A 121 8.42 -6.05 -10.76
CA ILE A 121 7.75 -7.07 -9.97
C ILE A 121 6.27 -7.14 -10.39
N LEU A 122 5.74 -8.35 -10.53
CA LEU A 122 4.32 -8.56 -10.84
C LEU A 122 3.48 -8.38 -9.59
N ASP A 123 2.37 -7.66 -9.71
CA ASP A 123 1.37 -7.53 -8.64
C ASP A 123 0.56 -8.82 -8.52
N ILE A 124 0.53 -9.38 -7.32
CA ILE A 124 -0.38 -10.45 -6.91
C ILE A 124 -1.47 -9.80 -6.08
N VAL A 125 -2.67 -9.74 -6.66
CA VAL A 125 -3.81 -8.96 -6.12
C VAL A 125 -4.12 -9.28 -4.66
N THR A 126 -3.96 -10.55 -4.25
CA THR A 126 -4.27 -11.04 -2.90
C THR A 126 -3.21 -10.73 -1.84
N GLN A 127 -2.05 -10.21 -2.23
CA GLN A 127 -0.95 -9.98 -1.31
C GLN A 127 -0.40 -8.54 -1.44
N TRP A 128 -0.67 -7.72 -0.43
CA TRP A 128 -0.21 -6.32 -0.40
C TRP A 128 1.32 -6.18 -0.52
N ASN A 129 2.11 -7.15 -0.04
CA ASN A 129 3.56 -7.15 -0.21
C ASN A 129 3.96 -7.08 -1.69
N SER A 130 3.27 -7.81 -2.55
CA SER A 130 3.57 -7.81 -3.98
C SER A 130 3.30 -6.45 -4.62
N THR A 131 2.25 -5.75 -4.16
CA THR A 131 1.93 -4.39 -4.58
C THR A 131 2.99 -3.40 -4.10
N TYR A 132 3.38 -3.49 -2.83
CA TYR A 132 4.47 -2.68 -2.28
C TYR A 132 5.75 -2.86 -3.10
N PHE A 133 6.18 -4.11 -3.31
CA PHE A 133 7.38 -4.40 -4.08
C PHE A 133 7.26 -3.99 -5.55
N MET A 134 6.08 -4.11 -6.18
CA MET A 134 5.83 -3.61 -7.53
C MET A 134 6.02 -2.10 -7.60
N VAL A 135 5.35 -1.34 -6.73
CA VAL A 135 5.39 0.13 -6.73
C VAL A 135 6.80 0.63 -6.40
N LYS A 136 7.46 0.03 -5.40
CA LYS A 136 8.85 0.34 -5.02
C LYS A 136 9.82 0.06 -6.17
N CYS A 137 9.77 -1.15 -6.75
CA CYS A 137 10.64 -1.51 -7.88
C CYS A 137 10.38 -0.65 -9.12
N ALA A 138 9.12 -0.31 -9.39
CA ALA A 138 8.77 0.58 -10.49
C ALA A 138 9.37 1.99 -10.30
N HIS A 139 9.31 2.52 -9.08
CA HIS A 139 9.93 3.81 -8.75
C HIS A 139 11.46 3.75 -8.87
N GLU A 140 12.11 2.71 -8.35
CA GLU A 140 13.57 2.52 -8.50
C GLU A 140 13.98 2.44 -9.97
N LEU A 141 13.15 1.81 -10.82
CA LEU A 141 13.39 1.68 -12.26
C LEU A 141 12.74 2.79 -13.10
N GLN A 142 12.28 3.89 -12.49
CA GLN A 142 11.55 4.98 -13.15
C GLN A 142 12.21 5.43 -14.46
N THR A 143 13.52 5.72 -14.44
CA THR A 143 14.26 6.18 -15.62
C THR A 143 14.24 5.14 -16.76
N ALA A 144 14.29 3.85 -16.44
CA ALA A 144 14.20 2.79 -17.43
C ALA A 144 12.77 2.64 -17.97
N VAL A 145 11.77 2.75 -17.10
CA VAL A 145 10.35 2.72 -17.49
C VAL A 145 10.02 3.89 -18.42
N ASP A 146 10.43 5.12 -18.09
CA ASP A 146 10.20 6.30 -18.93
C ASP A 146 10.87 6.15 -20.31
N LYS A 147 12.12 5.67 -20.36
CA LYS A 147 12.80 5.40 -21.63
C LYS A 147 12.12 4.29 -22.43
N LEU A 148 11.60 3.26 -21.78
CA LEU A 148 10.85 2.19 -22.45
C LEU A 148 9.57 2.75 -23.07
N CYS A 149 8.80 3.53 -22.31
CA CYS A 149 7.59 4.21 -22.78
C CYS A 149 7.86 5.14 -23.95
N ILE A 150 9.00 5.83 -24.00
CA ILE A 150 9.36 6.69 -25.15
C ILE A 150 9.67 5.85 -26.39
N ARG A 151 10.47 4.78 -26.24
CA ARG A 151 11.04 4.03 -27.35
C ARG A 151 10.08 3.01 -27.96
N ASN A 152 9.16 2.46 -27.18
CA ASN A 152 8.29 1.38 -27.62
C ASN A 152 6.81 1.78 -27.53
N LYS A 153 6.15 1.78 -28.69
CA LYS A 153 4.74 2.17 -28.86
C LYS A 153 3.78 1.35 -27.99
N LEU A 154 4.12 0.10 -27.66
CA LEU A 154 3.29 -0.75 -26.80
C LEU A 154 3.13 -0.15 -25.39
N TYR A 155 4.15 0.55 -24.89
CA TYR A 155 4.20 1.11 -23.54
C TYR A 155 3.81 2.60 -23.49
N GLN A 156 3.73 3.28 -24.64
CA GLN A 156 3.43 4.73 -24.72
C GLN A 156 2.12 5.11 -24.02
N LYS A 157 1.08 4.27 -24.13
CA LYS A 157 -0.23 4.50 -23.50
C LYS A 157 -0.20 4.44 -21.97
N TYR A 158 0.85 3.87 -21.37
CA TYR A 158 1.01 3.77 -19.93
C TYR A 158 2.05 4.74 -19.38
N LYS A 159 2.41 5.78 -20.15
CA LYS A 159 3.37 6.79 -19.70
C LYS A 159 2.94 7.40 -18.37
N ILE A 160 3.91 7.51 -17.47
CA ILE A 160 3.75 8.07 -16.13
C ILE A 160 4.36 9.47 -16.12
N SER A 161 3.63 10.47 -15.62
CA SER A 161 4.09 11.85 -15.50
C SER A 161 5.03 12.01 -14.31
N LYS A 162 5.73 13.15 -14.22
CA LYS A 162 6.60 13.43 -13.09
C LYS A 162 5.82 13.49 -11.77
N GLU A 163 4.67 14.15 -11.80
CA GLU A 163 3.75 14.28 -10.67
C GLU A 163 3.18 12.91 -10.26
N GLU A 164 2.82 12.07 -11.24
CA GLU A 164 2.40 10.69 -10.96
C GLU A 164 3.54 9.88 -10.30
N TRP A 165 4.80 10.02 -10.75
CA TRP A 165 5.95 9.37 -10.12
C TRP A 165 6.21 9.85 -8.69
N GLU A 166 5.99 11.12 -8.39
CA GLU A 166 6.08 11.66 -7.03
C GLU A 166 5.04 10.99 -6.12
N LEU A 167 3.84 10.70 -6.62
CA LEU A 167 2.82 9.96 -5.88
C LEU A 167 3.16 8.48 -5.70
N VAL A 168 3.71 7.84 -6.73
CA VAL A 168 4.20 6.45 -6.65
C VAL A 168 5.22 6.31 -5.52
N LYS A 169 6.17 7.26 -5.44
CA LYS A 169 7.14 7.30 -4.34
C LYS A 169 6.46 7.45 -2.99
N VAL A 170 5.56 8.42 -2.86
CA VAL A 170 4.84 8.67 -1.61
C VAL A 170 4.06 7.43 -1.13
N VAL A 171 3.42 6.70 -2.05
CA VAL A 171 2.72 5.45 -1.72
C VAL A 171 3.71 4.34 -1.35
N ALA A 172 4.84 4.22 -2.05
CA ALA A 172 5.89 3.26 -1.70
C ALA A 172 6.44 3.50 -0.28
N ASP A 173 6.78 4.75 0.04
CA ASP A 173 7.31 5.17 1.33
C ASP A 173 6.30 4.89 2.46
N PHE A 174 5.00 5.13 2.22
CA PHE A 174 3.94 4.80 3.16
C PHE A 174 3.82 3.28 3.41
N LEU A 175 3.79 2.48 2.35
CA LEU A 175 3.69 1.02 2.45
C LEU A 175 4.94 0.39 3.11
N GLU A 176 6.11 1.01 2.95
CA GLU A 176 7.36 0.57 3.59
C GLU A 176 7.27 0.58 5.12
N VAL A 177 6.50 1.50 5.71
CA VAL A 177 6.24 1.54 7.16
C VAL A 177 5.63 0.22 7.64
N PHE A 178 4.66 -0.32 6.89
CA PHE A 178 3.99 -1.58 7.20
C PHE A 178 4.87 -2.79 6.88
N GLN A 179 5.68 -2.72 5.82
CA GLN A 179 6.67 -3.75 5.51
C GLN A 179 7.66 -3.91 6.66
N ASN A 180 8.26 -2.81 7.11
CA ASN A 180 9.22 -2.81 8.21
C ASN A 180 8.59 -3.33 9.51
N ALA A 181 7.34 -2.93 9.80
CA ALA A 181 6.61 -3.46 10.94
C ALA A 181 6.37 -4.97 10.83
N SER A 182 5.97 -5.45 9.65
CA SER A 182 5.71 -6.87 9.39
C SER A 182 6.99 -7.72 9.51
N GLU A 183 8.10 -7.27 8.94
CA GLU A 183 9.41 -7.93 9.03
C GLU A 183 9.93 -7.98 10.48
N LYS A 184 9.74 -6.89 11.23
CA LYS A 184 10.11 -6.86 12.64
C LYS A 184 9.31 -7.86 13.46
N MET A 185 8.04 -8.05 13.13
CA MET A 185 7.17 -9.00 13.83
C MET A 185 7.44 -10.46 13.42
N SER A 186 7.82 -10.71 12.17
CA SER A 186 8.14 -12.05 11.68
C SER A 186 9.53 -12.54 12.12
N SER A 187 10.48 -11.62 12.36
CA SER A 187 11.83 -11.97 12.83
C SER A 187 11.92 -12.23 14.35
N SER A 188 10.94 -11.77 15.13
CA SER A 188 10.88 -12.08 16.56
C SER A 188 10.21 -13.43 16.79
N SER A 189 10.93 -14.39 17.38
CA SER A 189 10.38 -15.74 17.67
C SER A 189 9.10 -15.70 18.50
N PHE A 190 8.96 -14.71 19.39
CA PHE A 190 7.73 -14.35 20.10
C PHE A 190 7.80 -12.86 20.45
N PRO A 191 7.16 -11.95 19.69
CA PRO A 191 7.10 -10.55 20.11
C PRO A 191 6.29 -10.47 21.41
N THR A 192 6.81 -9.78 22.42
CA THR A 192 6.06 -9.56 23.65
C THR A 192 4.78 -8.77 23.32
N LEU A 193 3.75 -8.96 24.14
CA LEU A 193 2.49 -8.25 24.02
C LEU A 193 2.69 -6.72 23.99
N SER A 194 3.57 -6.24 24.87
CA SER A 194 3.98 -4.83 24.94
C SER A 194 4.67 -4.35 23.65
N ALA A 195 5.53 -5.16 23.03
CA ALA A 195 6.17 -4.79 21.77
C ALA A 195 5.14 -4.69 20.63
N SER A 196 4.17 -5.59 20.59
CA SER A 196 3.08 -5.56 19.61
C SER A 196 2.22 -4.30 19.75
N LEU A 197 1.89 -3.91 21.00
CA LEU A 197 1.13 -2.69 21.29
C LEU A 197 1.88 -1.44 20.82
N LEU A 198 3.19 -1.36 21.09
CA LEU A 198 4.01 -0.24 20.64
C LEU A 198 4.06 -0.12 19.11
N VAL A 199 4.06 -1.25 18.39
CA VAL A 199 4.02 -1.22 16.92
C VAL A 199 2.65 -0.74 16.42
N TYR A 200 1.54 -1.18 17.03
CA TYR A 200 0.21 -0.65 16.68
C TYR A 200 0.14 0.88 16.81
N VAL A 201 0.54 1.42 17.97
CA VAL A 201 0.52 2.87 18.22
C VAL A 201 1.37 3.60 17.19
N LYS A 202 2.55 3.07 16.86
CA LYS A 202 3.42 3.64 15.81
C LYS A 202 2.75 3.64 14.43
N LEU A 203 2.09 2.55 14.05
CA LEU A 203 1.38 2.47 12.76
C LEU A 203 0.22 3.44 12.70
N ILE A 204 -0.62 3.51 13.73
CA ILE A 204 -1.75 4.45 13.79
C ILE A 204 -1.25 5.90 13.70
N ASN A 205 -0.18 6.23 14.42
CA ASN A 205 0.43 7.56 14.35
C ASN A 205 0.99 7.87 12.97
N ALA A 206 1.68 6.92 12.32
CA ALA A 206 2.19 7.09 10.97
C ALA A 206 1.07 7.37 9.96
N VAL A 207 -0.07 6.66 10.06
CA VAL A 207 -1.25 6.94 9.21
C VAL A 207 -1.80 8.34 9.49
N LYS A 208 -1.96 8.72 10.76
CA LYS A 208 -2.45 10.07 11.16
C LYS A 208 -1.52 11.18 10.68
N GLU A 209 -0.22 11.00 10.78
CA GLU A 209 0.79 11.94 10.27
C GLU A 209 0.70 12.06 8.74
N PHE A 210 0.54 10.94 8.04
CA PHE A 210 0.44 10.97 6.59
C PHE A 210 -0.87 11.60 6.09
N MET A 211 -2.00 11.37 6.77
CA MET A 211 -3.27 12.07 6.50
C MET A 211 -3.15 13.60 6.63
N ARG A 212 -2.27 14.09 7.51
CA ARG A 212 -1.99 15.53 7.66
C ARG A 212 -1.08 16.07 6.55
N SER A 213 -0.46 15.23 5.73
CA SER A 213 0.38 15.70 4.62
C SER A 213 -0.46 16.44 3.57
N LYS A 214 0.17 17.38 2.86
CA LYS A 214 -0.48 18.07 1.73
C LYS A 214 -0.86 17.08 0.62
N THR A 215 -0.01 16.09 0.36
CA THR A 215 -0.25 15.05 -0.65
C THR A 215 -1.51 14.26 -0.34
N ALA A 216 -1.67 13.75 0.89
CA ALA A 216 -2.88 13.02 1.26
C ALA A 216 -4.14 13.86 1.08
N ARG A 217 -4.11 15.14 1.46
CA ARG A 217 -5.27 16.04 1.33
C ARG A 217 -5.61 16.46 -0.11
N LYS A 218 -4.66 16.34 -1.03
CA LYS A 218 -4.83 16.68 -2.44
C LYS A 218 -5.47 15.55 -3.26
N HIS A 219 -5.31 14.30 -2.83
CA HIS A 219 -5.77 13.12 -3.55
C HIS A 219 -6.82 12.36 -2.76
N TRP A 220 -8.07 12.42 -3.22
CA TRP A 220 -9.20 11.84 -2.49
C TRP A 220 -9.05 10.33 -2.29
N ASN A 221 -8.61 9.55 -3.29
CA ASN A 221 -8.46 8.09 -3.14
C ASN A 221 -7.40 7.76 -2.08
N LEU A 222 -6.33 8.57 -2.02
CA LEU A 222 -5.28 8.41 -1.03
C LEU A 222 -5.83 8.68 0.37
N TYR A 223 -6.54 9.80 0.54
CA TYR A 223 -7.17 10.13 1.81
C TYR A 223 -8.21 9.09 2.25
N SER A 224 -9.09 8.67 1.34
CA SER A 224 -10.11 7.61 1.58
C SER A 224 -9.45 6.29 2.00
N GLY A 225 -8.41 5.88 1.28
CA GLY A 225 -7.60 4.72 1.62
C GLY A 225 -6.99 4.84 3.02
N LEU A 226 -6.41 5.99 3.35
CA LEU A 226 -5.78 6.23 4.66
C LEU A 226 -6.80 6.20 5.80
N HIS A 227 -7.96 6.82 5.59
CA HIS A 227 -9.06 6.78 6.55
C HIS A 227 -9.49 5.34 6.82
N THR A 228 -9.68 4.54 5.77
CA THR A 228 -10.05 3.13 5.91
C THR A 228 -8.95 2.30 6.59
N CYS A 229 -7.68 2.57 6.27
CA CYS A 229 -6.52 1.95 6.92
C CYS A 229 -6.50 2.22 8.43
N LYS A 230 -6.63 3.50 8.81
CA LYS A 230 -6.69 3.96 10.20
C LYS A 230 -7.84 3.29 10.95
N ALA A 231 -9.04 3.32 10.40
CA ALA A 231 -10.22 2.72 11.02
C ALA A 231 -10.04 1.22 11.27
N LYS A 232 -9.40 0.48 10.35
CA LYS A 232 -9.07 -0.94 10.58
C LYS A 232 -8.04 -1.13 11.69
N LEU A 233 -6.96 -0.35 11.71
CA LEU A 233 -5.95 -0.43 12.77
C LEU A 233 -6.54 -0.11 14.16
N GLU A 234 -7.33 0.96 14.27
CA GLU A 234 -7.99 1.37 15.52
C GLU A 234 -8.97 0.29 15.99
N LYS A 235 -9.82 -0.24 15.10
CA LYS A 235 -10.74 -1.35 15.43
C LYS A 235 -10.00 -2.59 15.97
N TYR A 236 -8.86 -2.96 15.36
CA TYR A 236 -8.08 -4.11 15.85
C TYR A 236 -7.36 -3.82 17.15
N PHE A 237 -6.90 -2.58 17.34
CA PHE A 237 -6.32 -2.11 18.59
C PHE A 237 -7.34 -2.15 19.73
N ASP A 238 -8.57 -1.66 19.52
CA ASP A 238 -9.61 -1.64 20.54
C ASP A 238 -10.01 -3.06 20.96
N LYS A 239 -10.23 -3.96 19.99
CA LYS A 239 -10.47 -5.38 20.26
C LYS A 239 -9.34 -6.03 21.05
N LEU A 240 -8.10 -5.68 20.72
CA LEU A 240 -6.94 -6.18 21.46
C LEU A 240 -7.04 -5.75 22.93
N MET A 241 -7.35 -4.48 23.19
CA MET A 241 -7.47 -3.92 24.53
C MET A 241 -8.65 -4.50 25.33
N GLU A 242 -9.77 -4.82 24.67
CA GLU A 242 -10.95 -5.46 25.28
C GLU A 242 -10.71 -6.93 25.64
N GLU A 243 -9.99 -7.68 24.80
CA GLU A 243 -9.82 -9.14 24.95
C GLU A 243 -8.77 -9.54 26.00
N SER A 244 -7.96 -8.63 26.56
CA SER A 244 -7.11 -9.00 27.70
C SER A 244 -7.16 -8.02 28.87
N GLU A 245 -7.62 -8.55 30.01
CA GLU A 245 -7.57 -7.93 31.34
C GLU A 245 -6.14 -7.45 31.71
N TYR A 246 -5.10 -8.02 31.06
CA TYR A 246 -3.69 -7.68 31.28
C TYR A 246 -3.24 -6.37 30.57
N TYR A 247 -4.01 -5.82 29.63
CA TYR A 247 -3.61 -4.63 28.87
C TYR A 247 -3.68 -3.33 29.69
N TYR A 248 -4.66 -3.21 30.59
CA TYR A 248 -4.76 -2.07 31.51
C TYR A 248 -3.51 -1.96 32.40
N ALA A 249 -2.97 -3.10 32.87
CA ALA A 249 -1.78 -3.12 33.71
C ALA A 249 -0.49 -2.76 32.93
N ALA A 250 -0.37 -3.20 31.68
CA ALA A 250 0.81 -2.90 30.85
C ALA A 250 0.86 -1.44 30.38
N ALA A 251 -0.30 -0.81 30.10
CA ALA A 251 -0.37 0.60 29.71
C ALA A 251 0.02 1.54 30.87
N VAL A 252 -0.38 1.21 32.11
CA VAL A 252 -0.07 2.00 33.32
C VAL A 252 1.41 1.89 33.73
N LEU A 253 2.11 0.81 33.37
CA LEU A 253 3.52 0.60 33.70
C LEU A 253 4.51 1.30 32.75
N VAL A 254 4.03 1.88 31.65
CA VAL A 254 4.88 2.57 30.63
C VAL A 254 4.65 4.09 30.61
N SER A 255 3.72 4.60 31.43
CA SER A 255 3.47 6.02 31.71
C SER A 255 4.15 6.47 33.00
#